data_AF-A0AAD9YXF5-F1
#
_entry.id   AF-A0AAD9YXF5-F1
#
_cell.length_a   1.000
_cell.length_b   1.000
_cell.length_c   1.000
_cell.angle_alpha   90.00
_cell.angle_beta   90.00
_cell.angle_gamma   90.00
#
_symmetry.space_group_name_H-M   'P 1'
#
loop_
_entity.id
_entity.type
_entity.pdbx_description
1 polymer ?
#
loop_
_entity_poly.entity_id
_entity_poly.type
_entity_poly.pdbx_seq_one_letter_code
_entity_poly.pdbx_strand_id
1 'polypeptide(L)'
;MLYCINLIHNGLLGAIIAFFIFSLPGAVGMFGLSVGISNIGNTLPRAVYALLSGLNAATVGIIACAAVELSSIAITDKLTRILVFLTGAAGLLYKALWYFPVLIFAAGFAAVTHDYLWLHRLVQAIKNIFIPARASSMGVENNTIERGSRSDPNSSITAQEHEMTSGCDPESRTIPQEYQLNFSWKSGTAIITTFFLTFIVVMVLRGVLHNPPILYKLFANLYLAGTIIFGGGPVVVPLLREYIVAEGWVSPRDFLVGLAIIQAFPGPNFNFAVFLGGLTAINNGQSVVLGAIIAFIGIFLPGMVLVHGTMGVWKVLRSKPWVKSGVRGINAGAVGLIYTAVYRIWQVGFIDEDFQSGKSLGDDPWWVVVTATAYVGGRYFGLSAPLALLLGGSLGLVRYGVIMS
;
A
#
# COMPACT_ATOMS: atom_id res chain seq x y z
N MET A 1 4.61 8.17 -4.25
CA MET A 1 6.04 8.50 -4.53
C MET A 1 6.18 9.79 -5.33
N LEU A 2 5.51 9.93 -6.49
CA LEU A 2 5.57 11.14 -7.33
C LEU A 2 5.29 12.46 -6.58
N TYR A 3 4.24 12.49 -5.75
CA TYR A 3 3.90 13.64 -4.91
C TYR A 3 5.06 14.03 -3.98
N CYS A 4 5.65 13.06 -3.27
CA CYS A 4 6.75 13.31 -2.33
C CYS A 4 8.01 13.85 -3.02
N ILE A 5 8.35 13.30 -4.19
CA ILE A 5 9.51 13.76 -4.97
C ILE A 5 9.30 15.22 -5.37
N ASN A 6 8.14 15.54 -5.96
CA ASN A 6 7.84 16.92 -6.34
C ASN A 6 7.71 17.86 -5.14
N LEU A 7 7.26 17.36 -3.99
CA LEU A 7 7.20 18.15 -2.76
C LEU A 7 8.60 18.57 -2.28
N ILE A 8 9.59 17.69 -2.42
CA ILE A 8 10.99 17.96 -2.05
C ILE A 8 11.65 18.90 -3.07
N HIS A 9 11.43 18.68 -4.37
CA HIS A 9 12.12 19.45 -5.42
C HIS A 9 11.46 20.79 -5.78
N ASN A 10 10.13 20.81 -5.87
CA ASN A 10 9.35 21.93 -6.41
C ASN A 10 8.37 22.54 -5.38
N GLY A 11 8.43 22.09 -4.12
CA GLY A 11 7.54 22.54 -3.06
C GLY A 11 6.09 22.04 -3.21
N LEU A 12 5.19 22.62 -2.41
CA LEU A 12 3.80 22.16 -2.29
C LEU A 12 3.03 22.29 -3.61
N LEU A 13 3.19 23.42 -4.32
CA LEU A 13 2.45 23.67 -5.56
C LEU A 13 2.85 22.68 -6.65
N GLY A 14 4.15 22.42 -6.82
CA GLY A 14 4.63 21.41 -7.77
C GLY A 14 4.14 20.01 -7.44
N ALA A 15 4.07 19.65 -6.15
CA ALA A 15 3.52 18.36 -5.71
C ALA A 15 2.03 18.21 -6.05
N ILE A 16 1.23 19.25 -5.81
CA ILE A 16 -0.20 19.26 -6.09
C ILE A 16 -0.45 19.15 -7.60
N ILE A 17 0.24 19.96 -8.41
CA ILE A 17 0.10 19.94 -9.86
C ILE A 17 0.49 18.56 -10.41
N ALA A 18 1.63 18.01 -10.00
CA ALA A 18 2.07 16.68 -10.42
C ALA A 18 1.08 15.58 -10.04
N PHE A 19 0.47 15.66 -8.85
CA PHE A 19 -0.58 14.74 -8.43
C PHE A 19 -1.82 14.83 -9.33
N PHE A 20 -2.30 16.04 -9.63
CA PHE A 20 -3.47 16.20 -10.51
C PHE A 20 -3.19 15.73 -11.93
N ILE A 21 -2.03 16.05 -12.52
CA ILE A 21 -1.65 15.57 -13.86
C ILE A 21 -1.62 14.04 -13.91
N PHE A 22 -1.08 13.40 -12.86
CA PHE A 22 -1.01 11.95 -12.77
C PHE A 22 -2.36 11.29 -12.48
N SER A 23 -3.21 11.90 -11.65
CA SER A 23 -4.43 11.28 -11.14
C SER A 23 -5.67 11.59 -11.98
N LEU A 24 -5.78 12.78 -12.57
CA LEU A 24 -7.00 13.23 -13.26
C LEU A 24 -7.37 12.40 -14.48
N PRO A 25 -6.46 11.97 -15.37
CA PRO A 25 -6.84 11.17 -16.54
C PRO A 25 -7.58 9.88 -16.15
N GLY A 26 -7.06 9.17 -15.15
CA GLY A 26 -7.72 7.99 -14.58
C GLY A 26 -9.04 8.33 -13.89
N ALA A 27 -9.11 9.43 -13.13
CA ALA A 27 -10.33 9.87 -12.45
C ALA A 27 -11.45 10.23 -13.43
N VAL A 28 -11.15 10.99 -14.48
CA VAL A 28 -12.09 11.36 -15.56
C VAL A 28 -12.57 10.10 -16.28
N GLY A 29 -11.65 9.18 -16.55
CA GLY A 29 -11.95 7.88 -17.09
C GLY A 29 -12.96 7.07 -16.26
N MET A 30 -12.69 6.95 -14.96
CA MET A 30 -13.57 6.24 -14.01
C MET A 30 -14.90 6.97 -13.78
N PHE A 31 -14.92 8.30 -13.84
CA PHE A 31 -16.14 9.09 -13.86
C PHE A 31 -16.98 8.76 -15.10
N GLY A 32 -16.40 8.77 -16.29
CA GLY A 32 -17.07 8.38 -17.53
C GLY A 32 -17.61 6.96 -17.46
N LEU A 33 -16.84 6.03 -16.88
CA LEU A 33 -17.28 4.66 -16.62
C LEU A 33 -18.51 4.61 -15.69
N SER A 34 -18.56 5.44 -14.64
CA SER A 34 -19.71 5.46 -13.72
C SER A 34 -21.00 5.89 -14.41
N VAL A 35 -20.92 6.90 -15.29
CA VAL A 35 -22.03 7.34 -16.13
C VAL A 35 -22.40 6.23 -17.12
N GLY A 36 -21.42 5.58 -17.75
CA GLY A 36 -21.65 4.47 -18.67
C GLY A 36 -22.40 3.31 -18.01
N ILE A 37 -21.90 2.79 -16.89
CA ILE A 37 -22.50 1.67 -16.15
C ILE A 37 -23.91 2.01 -15.66
N SER A 38 -24.15 3.27 -15.24
CA SER A 38 -25.49 3.67 -14.77
C SER A 38 -26.58 3.60 -15.84
N ASN A 39 -26.21 3.63 -17.13
CA ASN A 39 -27.13 3.51 -18.25
C ASN A 39 -27.30 2.06 -18.74
N ILE A 40 -26.52 1.11 -18.20
CA ILE A 40 -26.61 -0.30 -18.56
C ILE A 40 -27.66 -0.97 -17.67
N GLY A 41 -28.57 -1.73 -18.27
CA GLY A 41 -29.62 -2.46 -17.55
C GLY A 41 -29.10 -3.52 -16.56
N ASN A 42 -30.02 -4.11 -15.81
CA ASN A 42 -29.69 -5.09 -14.76
C ASN A 42 -29.15 -6.43 -15.30
N THR A 43 -29.31 -6.71 -16.59
CA THR A 43 -28.84 -7.92 -17.26
C THR A 43 -27.82 -7.57 -18.34
N LEU A 44 -26.60 -8.09 -18.21
CA LEU A 44 -25.57 -7.99 -19.25
C LEU A 44 -25.70 -9.18 -20.22
N PRO A 45 -25.28 -9.06 -21.49
CA PRO A 45 -25.14 -10.22 -22.35
C PRO A 45 -24.17 -11.24 -21.74
N ARG A 46 -24.44 -12.55 -21.89
CA ARG A 46 -23.58 -13.64 -21.37
C ARG A 46 -22.10 -13.47 -21.70
N ALA A 47 -21.80 -13.04 -22.93
CA ALA A 47 -20.44 -12.76 -23.37
C ALA A 47 -19.72 -11.74 -22.46
N VAL A 48 -20.44 -10.73 -21.96
CA VAL A 48 -19.89 -9.72 -21.06
C VAL A 48 -19.63 -10.30 -19.67
N TYR A 49 -20.51 -11.17 -19.14
CA TYR A 49 -20.24 -11.88 -17.88
C TYR A 49 -19.00 -12.76 -17.96
N ALA A 50 -18.81 -13.47 -19.07
CA ALA A 50 -17.63 -14.29 -19.30
C ALA A 50 -16.35 -13.45 -19.43
N LEU A 51 -16.41 -12.33 -20.16
CA LEU A 51 -15.33 -11.35 -20.26
C LEU A 51 -14.95 -10.80 -18.87
N LEU A 52 -15.94 -10.39 -18.07
CA LEU A 52 -15.75 -9.84 -16.73
C LEU A 52 -15.16 -10.86 -15.76
N SER A 53 -15.61 -12.11 -15.80
CA SER A 53 -15.04 -13.18 -14.99
C SER A 53 -13.57 -13.43 -15.36
N GLY A 54 -13.23 -13.39 -16.66
CA GLY A 54 -11.84 -13.47 -17.12
C GLY A 54 -10.98 -12.30 -16.65
N LEU A 55 -11.51 -11.07 -16.72
CA LEU A 55 -10.85 -9.86 -16.22
C LEU A 55 -10.63 -9.90 -14.70
N ASN A 56 -11.62 -10.34 -13.93
CA ASN A 56 -11.52 -10.49 -12.48
C ASN A 56 -10.51 -11.57 -12.09
N ALA A 57 -10.53 -12.71 -12.78
CA ALA A 57 -9.55 -13.77 -12.58
C ALA A 57 -8.11 -13.29 -12.81
N ALA A 58 -7.87 -12.56 -13.92
CA ALA A 58 -6.57 -11.95 -14.18
C ALA A 58 -6.21 -10.87 -13.16
N THR A 59 -7.17 -10.05 -12.74
CA THR A 59 -6.99 -9.04 -11.69
C THR A 59 -6.47 -9.66 -10.41
N VAL A 60 -7.06 -10.77 -9.95
CA VAL A 60 -6.60 -11.48 -8.75
C VAL A 60 -5.17 -11.99 -8.92
N GLY A 61 -4.81 -12.50 -10.10
CA GLY A 61 -3.45 -12.96 -10.40
C GLY A 61 -2.40 -11.84 -10.36
N ILE A 62 -2.72 -10.67 -10.91
CA ILE A 62 -1.85 -9.49 -10.86
C ILE A 62 -1.73 -8.94 -9.45
N ILE A 63 -2.82 -8.89 -8.68
CA ILE A 63 -2.77 -8.46 -7.28
C ILE A 63 -1.93 -9.44 -6.46
N ALA A 64 -2.05 -10.74 -6.70
CA ALA A 64 -1.21 -11.75 -6.07
C ALA A 64 0.28 -11.59 -6.44
N CYS A 65 0.59 -11.25 -7.68
CA CYS A 65 1.96 -10.95 -8.14
C CYS A 65 2.54 -9.77 -7.35
N ALA A 66 1.80 -8.65 -7.30
CA ALA A 66 2.20 -7.47 -6.54
C ALA A 66 2.36 -7.75 -5.03
N ALA A 67 1.52 -8.62 -4.45
CA ALA A 67 1.64 -9.03 -3.06
C ALA A 67 2.96 -9.77 -2.81
N VAL A 68 3.33 -10.69 -3.70
CA VAL A 68 4.61 -11.43 -3.62
C VAL A 68 5.80 -10.50 -3.81
N GLU A 69 5.73 -9.57 -4.76
CA GLU A 69 6.79 -8.57 -4.95
C GLU A 69 7.01 -7.72 -3.69
N LEU A 70 5.92 -7.20 -3.11
CA LEU A 70 6.02 -6.41 -1.87
C LEU A 70 6.51 -7.26 -0.69
N SER A 71 6.12 -8.52 -0.63
CA SER A 71 6.59 -9.46 0.41
C SER A 71 8.10 -9.68 0.34
N SER A 72 8.68 -9.73 -0.86
CA SER A 72 10.12 -9.93 -1.03
C SER A 72 10.96 -8.76 -0.52
N ILE A 73 10.36 -7.56 -0.45
CA ILE A 73 10.97 -6.34 0.08
C ILE A 73 10.68 -6.17 1.58
N ALA A 74 9.48 -6.54 2.04
CA ALA A 74 9.04 -6.32 3.41
C ALA A 74 9.48 -7.41 4.41
N ILE A 75 9.65 -8.66 3.94
CA ILE A 75 10.05 -9.79 4.79
C ILE A 75 11.58 -9.84 4.85
N THR A 76 12.15 -9.26 5.90
CA THR A 76 13.60 -9.16 6.09
C THR A 76 14.15 -10.21 7.06
N ASP A 77 13.33 -10.75 7.95
CA ASP A 77 13.76 -11.58 9.08
C ASP A 77 12.66 -12.55 9.56
N LYS A 78 12.98 -13.38 10.55
CA LYS A 78 12.04 -14.36 11.11
C LYS A 78 10.81 -13.70 11.75
N LEU A 79 10.99 -12.55 12.41
CA LEU A 79 9.89 -11.85 13.08
C LEU A 79 8.91 -11.29 12.05
N THR A 80 9.41 -10.57 11.04
CA THR A 80 8.56 -10.03 9.95
C THR A 80 7.82 -11.14 9.21
N ARG A 81 8.43 -12.31 9.00
CA ARG A 81 7.74 -13.49 8.44
C ARG A 81 6.58 -13.97 9.32
N ILE A 82 6.77 -14.04 10.63
CA ILE A 82 5.71 -14.39 11.59
C ILE A 82 4.61 -13.32 11.57
N LEU A 83 4.97 -12.04 11.54
CA LEU A 83 4.00 -10.94 11.49
C LEU A 83 3.14 -11.00 10.23
N VAL A 84 3.73 -11.23 9.05
CA VAL A 84 2.97 -11.41 7.80
C VAL A 84 1.96 -12.55 7.92
N PHE A 85 2.39 -13.69 8.46
CA PHE A 85 1.51 -14.84 8.66
C PHE A 85 0.38 -14.52 9.65
N LEU A 86 0.69 -13.93 10.80
CA LEU A 86 -0.29 -13.62 11.83
C LEU A 86 -1.30 -12.57 11.36
N THR A 87 -0.87 -11.47 10.72
CA THR A 87 -1.80 -10.46 10.22
C THR A 87 -2.64 -10.98 9.05
N GLY A 88 -2.07 -11.83 8.19
CA GLY A 88 -2.81 -12.50 7.14
C GLY A 88 -3.88 -13.46 7.68
N ALA A 89 -3.52 -14.36 8.59
CA ALA A 89 -4.47 -15.29 9.22
C ALA A 89 -5.55 -14.54 10.00
N ALA A 90 -5.16 -13.54 10.80
CA ALA A 90 -6.10 -12.71 11.54
C ALA A 90 -7.05 -11.93 10.61
N GLY A 91 -6.54 -11.36 9.52
CA GLY A 91 -7.33 -10.65 8.53
C GLY A 91 -8.36 -11.54 7.81
N LEU A 92 -8.08 -12.83 7.66
CA LEU A 92 -9.02 -13.81 7.11
C LEU A 92 -10.13 -14.17 8.12
N LEU A 93 -9.79 -14.30 9.40
CA LEU A 93 -10.73 -14.71 10.45
C LEU A 93 -11.70 -13.60 10.87
N TYR A 94 -11.28 -12.33 10.82
CA TYR A 94 -12.09 -11.20 11.27
C TYR A 94 -12.52 -10.28 10.13
N LYS A 95 -13.82 -10.02 10.05
CA LYS A 95 -14.42 -9.19 8.98
C LYS A 95 -14.41 -7.69 9.29
N ALA A 96 -14.24 -7.29 10.55
CA ALA A 96 -14.34 -5.89 10.95
C ALA A 96 -13.21 -5.03 10.38
N LEU A 97 -13.53 -3.88 9.77
CA LEU A 97 -12.53 -3.06 9.06
C LEU A 97 -11.58 -2.31 9.98
N TRP A 98 -12.03 -1.91 11.17
CA TRP A 98 -11.17 -1.27 12.18
C TRP A 98 -10.04 -2.20 12.64
N TYR A 99 -10.22 -3.50 12.45
CA TYR A 99 -9.25 -4.52 12.82
C TYR A 99 -7.95 -4.41 12.01
N PHE A 100 -8.03 -4.00 10.74
CA PHE A 100 -6.86 -3.90 9.85
C PHE A 100 -5.81 -2.88 10.32
N PRO A 101 -6.15 -1.60 10.57
CA PRO A 101 -5.17 -0.66 11.11
C PRO A 101 -4.67 -1.08 12.49
N VAL A 102 -5.53 -1.65 13.34
CA VAL A 102 -5.11 -2.17 14.65
C VAL A 102 -4.05 -3.28 14.49
N LEU A 103 -4.24 -4.22 13.57
CA LEU A 103 -3.25 -5.26 13.27
C LEU A 103 -1.93 -4.67 12.75
N ILE A 104 -1.99 -3.68 11.86
CA ILE A 104 -0.80 -3.02 11.32
C ILE A 104 -0.01 -2.32 12.43
N PHE A 105 -0.69 -1.56 13.29
CA PHE A 105 -0.06 -0.88 14.42
C PHE A 105 0.48 -1.88 15.45
N ALA A 106 -0.27 -2.96 15.74
CA ALA A 106 0.18 -4.03 16.62
C ALA A 106 1.43 -4.72 16.07
N ALA A 107 1.51 -4.97 14.76
CA ALA A 107 2.71 -5.51 14.11
C ALA A 107 3.92 -4.56 14.23
N GLY A 108 3.69 -3.25 14.07
CA GLY A 108 4.71 -2.24 14.33
C GLY A 108 5.21 -2.25 15.77
N PHE A 109 4.29 -2.27 16.74
CA PHE A 109 4.63 -2.31 18.16
C PHE A 109 5.34 -3.62 18.54
N ALA A 110 4.92 -4.76 18.01
CA ALA A 110 5.57 -6.06 18.18
C ALA A 110 7.02 -6.04 17.67
N ALA A 111 7.29 -5.37 16.54
CA ALA A 111 8.66 -5.20 16.04
C ALA A 111 9.53 -4.36 16.97
N VAL A 112 9.01 -3.22 17.44
CA VAL A 112 9.74 -2.34 18.38
C VAL A 112 10.05 -3.06 19.68
N THR A 113 9.04 -3.72 20.25
CA THR A 113 9.18 -4.47 21.50
C THR A 113 10.18 -5.62 21.35
N HIS A 114 10.08 -6.43 20.30
CA HIS A 114 11.04 -7.51 20.05
C HIS A 114 12.49 -7.01 19.98
N ASP A 115 12.76 -5.96 19.20
CA ASP A 115 14.11 -5.44 19.03
C ASP A 115 14.64 -4.79 20.32
N TYR A 116 13.80 -4.03 21.05
CA TYR A 116 14.24 -3.30 22.25
C TYR A 116 14.25 -4.13 23.52
N LEU A 117 13.34 -5.10 23.71
CA LEU A 117 13.38 -6.02 24.85
C LEU A 117 14.53 -7.02 24.73
N TRP A 118 14.88 -7.45 23.51
CA TRP A 118 16.06 -8.28 23.31
C TRP A 118 17.35 -7.49 23.54
N LEU A 119 17.41 -6.23 23.08
CA LEU A 119 18.53 -5.33 23.35
C LEU A 119 18.67 -5.02 24.85
N HIS A 120 17.58 -4.75 25.57
CA HIS A 120 17.66 -4.41 27.00
C HIS A 120 18.07 -5.61 27.86
N ARG A 121 17.62 -6.84 27.52
CA ARG A 121 18.06 -8.07 28.21
C ARG A 121 19.53 -8.39 27.94
N LEU A 122 20.01 -8.20 26.71
CA LEU A 122 21.43 -8.37 26.37
C LEU A 122 22.30 -7.27 26.98
N VAL A 123 21.86 -6.02 26.95
CA VAL A 123 22.59 -4.89 27.55
C VAL A 123 22.64 -5.02 29.07
N GLN A 124 21.58 -5.48 29.75
CA GLN A 124 21.63 -5.76 31.19
C GLN A 124 22.50 -6.98 31.52
N ALA A 125 22.46 -8.05 30.71
CA ALA A 125 23.35 -9.19 30.90
C ALA A 125 24.83 -8.81 30.71
N ILE A 126 25.14 -8.00 29.69
CA ILE A 126 26.50 -7.51 29.42
C ILE A 126 26.92 -6.49 30.48
N LYS A 127 26.03 -5.61 30.95
CA LYS A 127 26.32 -4.65 32.03
C LYS A 127 26.62 -5.35 33.36
N ASN A 128 25.98 -6.50 33.62
CA ASN A 128 26.28 -7.33 34.79
C ASN A 128 27.59 -8.13 34.65
N ILE A 129 28.10 -8.33 33.42
CA ILE A 129 29.37 -9.01 33.15
C ILE A 129 30.55 -8.01 33.13
N PHE A 130 30.34 -6.79 32.63
CA PHE A 130 31.39 -5.78 32.44
C PHE A 130 31.51 -4.74 33.55
N ILE A 131 30.53 -4.64 34.46
CA ILE A 131 30.64 -3.79 35.66
C ILE A 131 30.76 -4.71 36.89
N PRO A 132 31.96 -5.23 37.21
CA PRO A 132 32.21 -5.72 38.55
C PRO A 132 32.10 -4.54 39.52
N ALA A 133 31.38 -4.74 40.63
CA ALA A 133 31.23 -3.77 41.69
C ALA A 133 32.61 -3.25 42.15
N ARG A 134 32.96 -2.01 41.79
CA ARG A 134 34.19 -1.37 42.25
C ARG A 134 33.89 -0.53 43.49
N ALA A 135 33.97 -1.18 44.64
CA ALA A 135 34.41 -0.60 45.92
C ALA A 135 35.55 -1.54 46.36
N SER A 136 36.75 -1.13 46.79
CA SER A 136 37.27 0.12 47.32
C SER A 136 38.75 -0.15 47.66
N SER A 137 39.70 0.74 47.33
CA SER A 137 40.90 1.05 48.15
C SER A 137 41.92 1.90 47.40
N MET A 138 42.47 2.85 48.15
CA MET A 138 43.50 3.85 47.84
C MET A 138 44.81 3.27 47.29
N GLY A 139 45.60 4.10 46.59
CA GLY A 139 47.01 3.82 46.30
C GLY A 139 47.63 4.78 45.29
N VAL A 140 48.65 5.49 45.75
CA VAL A 140 49.46 6.55 45.10
C VAL A 140 50.37 5.97 43.99
N GLU A 141 50.75 6.80 43.00
CA GLU A 141 52.15 7.10 42.59
C GLU A 141 52.49 7.18 41.08
N ASN A 142 53.05 8.36 40.76
CA ASN A 142 53.90 8.90 39.67
C ASN A 142 54.55 8.06 38.54
N ASN A 143 54.69 8.75 37.38
CA ASN A 143 55.85 8.84 36.45
C ASN A 143 56.26 7.56 35.65
N THR A 144 56.76 7.53 34.40
CA THR A 144 57.57 8.46 33.58
C THR A 144 57.80 7.84 32.16
N ILE A 145 58.10 8.71 31.16
CA ILE A 145 59.12 8.59 30.08
C ILE A 145 58.89 7.76 28.77
N GLU A 146 58.82 8.54 27.67
CA GLU A 146 59.57 8.56 26.38
C GLU A 146 59.62 7.40 25.33
N ARG A 147 59.51 7.91 24.07
CA ARG A 147 60.33 7.65 22.85
C ARG A 147 60.17 6.37 22.04
N GLY A 148 60.10 6.56 20.73
CA GLY A 148 60.94 5.78 19.81
C GLY A 148 60.33 5.44 18.46
N SER A 149 60.55 6.31 17.48
CA SER A 149 60.38 6.10 16.04
C SER A 149 61.18 4.91 15.50
N ARG A 150 60.72 4.27 14.41
CA ARG A 150 61.58 3.73 13.34
C ARG A 150 60.80 3.38 12.07
N SER A 151 61.53 3.43 10.97
CA SER A 151 61.16 3.73 9.59
C SER A 151 61.59 2.61 8.64
N ASP A 152 60.76 2.35 7.61
CA ASP A 152 61.07 2.05 6.19
C ASP A 152 61.95 0.83 5.80
N PRO A 153 62.12 0.47 4.50
CA PRO A 153 61.17 0.34 3.37
C PRO A 153 61.44 -0.89 2.44
N ASN A 154 60.63 -1.05 1.38
CA ASN A 154 60.91 -1.67 0.07
C ASN A 154 61.18 -3.18 -0.08
N SER A 155 60.26 -3.85 -0.81
CA SER A 155 60.64 -4.65 -2.00
C SER A 155 59.47 -4.76 -2.99
N SER A 156 59.70 -4.21 -4.18
CA SER A 156 58.92 -4.45 -5.40
C SER A 156 59.66 -5.47 -6.28
N ILE A 157 58.90 -6.14 -7.16
CA ILE A 157 59.23 -6.73 -8.49
C ILE A 157 58.46 -8.07 -8.63
N THR A 158 57.27 -8.08 -9.21
CA THR A 158 56.92 -8.24 -10.66
C THR A 158 56.60 -9.70 -11.02
N ALA A 159 55.32 -9.97 -11.26
CA ALA A 159 54.86 -10.94 -12.24
C ALA A 159 53.48 -10.46 -12.76
N GLN A 160 53.50 -9.75 -13.88
CA GLN A 160 52.32 -9.50 -14.71
C GLN A 160 52.02 -10.77 -15.51
N GLU A 161 50.78 -11.27 -15.43
CA GLU A 161 49.95 -11.65 -16.60
C GLU A 161 48.60 -12.18 -16.13
N HIS A 162 47.60 -11.30 -16.09
CA HIS A 162 46.31 -11.52 -16.72
C HIS A 162 45.52 -10.21 -16.71
N GLU A 163 45.47 -9.56 -17.87
CA GLU A 163 44.47 -8.55 -18.22
C GLU A 163 43.07 -9.19 -18.16
N MET A 164 42.11 -8.55 -17.48
CA MET A 164 40.98 -7.86 -18.12
C MET A 164 40.08 -7.22 -17.02
N THR A 165 39.53 -6.03 -17.32
CA THR A 165 38.67 -5.15 -16.50
C THR A 165 39.37 -4.19 -15.53
N SER A 166 40.01 -3.17 -16.12
CA SER A 166 40.20 -1.86 -15.48
C SER A 166 39.08 -0.92 -15.94
N GLY A 167 38.51 -0.17 -14.99
CA GLY A 167 38.06 1.19 -15.26
C GLY A 167 36.57 1.37 -15.53
N CYS A 168 35.76 1.34 -14.49
CA CYS A 168 34.83 2.44 -14.28
C CYS A 168 34.90 2.75 -12.79
N ASP A 169 35.45 3.92 -12.46
CA ASP A 169 35.38 4.49 -11.13
C ASP A 169 33.95 4.32 -10.60
N PRO A 170 33.75 3.98 -9.31
CA PRO A 170 32.42 4.14 -8.74
C PRO A 170 32.11 5.63 -8.91
N GLU A 171 31.28 5.99 -9.89
CA GLU A 171 30.72 7.32 -10.00
C GLU A 171 30.35 7.69 -8.57
N SER A 172 31.07 8.65 -8.01
CA SER A 172 30.74 9.17 -6.70
C SER A 172 29.29 9.57 -6.86
N ARG A 173 28.37 8.83 -6.23
CA ARG A 173 26.96 9.13 -6.26
C ARG A 173 26.84 10.52 -5.67
N THR A 174 26.87 11.53 -6.53
CA THR A 174 26.79 12.92 -6.17
C THR A 174 25.38 13.07 -5.65
N ILE A 175 25.25 12.97 -4.32
CA ILE A 175 23.99 13.23 -3.64
C ILE A 175 23.63 14.65 -4.08
N PRO A 176 22.56 14.84 -4.88
CA PRO A 176 22.16 16.18 -5.31
C PRO A 176 22.02 17.02 -4.04
N GLN A 177 22.58 18.25 -4.04
CA GLN A 177 22.49 19.16 -2.91
C GLN A 177 21.06 19.13 -2.36
N GLU A 178 20.92 18.67 -1.11
CA GLU A 178 19.62 18.56 -0.43
C GLU A 178 18.93 19.92 -0.52
N TYR A 179 17.92 20.05 -1.38
CA TYR A 179 16.90 21.06 -1.18
C TYR A 179 16.19 20.68 0.12
N GLN A 180 16.65 21.29 1.21
CA GLN A 180 16.02 21.16 2.49
C GLN A 180 14.68 21.86 2.39
N LEU A 181 13.59 21.08 2.40
CA LEU A 181 12.32 21.61 2.83
C LEU A 181 12.57 22.28 4.19
N ASN A 182 12.52 23.62 4.22
CA ASN A 182 12.57 24.44 5.43
C ASN A 182 11.26 24.28 6.21
N PHE A 183 10.94 23.03 6.54
CA PHE A 183 9.68 22.66 7.16
C PHE A 183 9.96 22.23 8.59
N SER A 184 9.48 23.06 9.53
CA SER A 184 9.69 22.86 10.96
C SER A 184 8.90 21.65 11.46
N TRP A 185 9.48 20.88 12.39
CA TRP A 185 8.79 19.78 13.07
C TRP A 185 7.52 20.25 13.80
N LYS A 186 7.48 21.52 14.23
CA LYS A 186 6.30 22.16 14.85
C LYS A 186 5.15 22.28 13.85
N SER A 187 5.43 22.69 12.61
CA SER A 187 4.43 22.77 11.55
C SER A 187 3.91 21.38 11.16
N GLY A 188 4.80 20.39 11.06
CA GLY A 188 4.39 19.01 10.77
C GLY A 188 3.49 18.41 11.84
N THR A 189 3.84 18.58 13.12
CA THR A 189 3.02 18.11 14.25
C THR A 189 1.68 18.85 14.33
N ALA A 190 1.65 20.16 14.06
CA ALA A 190 0.40 20.92 14.01
C ALA A 190 -0.56 20.39 12.92
N ILE A 191 -0.04 20.10 11.71
CA ILE A 191 -0.84 19.54 10.60
C ILE A 191 -1.40 18.16 10.97
N ILE A 192 -0.57 17.27 11.52
CA ILE A 192 -0.99 15.94 11.94
C ILE A 192 -2.06 16.03 13.04
N THR A 193 -1.86 16.91 14.03
CA THR A 193 -2.82 17.10 15.14
C THR A 193 -4.15 17.64 14.62
N THR A 194 -4.09 18.64 13.73
CA THR A 194 -5.28 19.22 13.10
C THR A 194 -6.02 18.16 12.28
N PHE A 195 -5.29 17.33 11.52
CA PHE A 195 -5.87 16.23 10.77
C PHE A 195 -6.59 15.22 11.66
N PHE A 196 -5.98 14.77 12.77
CA PHE A 196 -6.65 13.84 13.67
C PHE A 196 -7.86 14.47 14.36
N LEU A 197 -7.81 15.77 14.67
CA LEU A 197 -8.96 16.50 15.20
C LEU A 197 -10.10 16.54 14.18
N THR A 198 -9.84 16.92 12.92
CA THR A 198 -10.87 16.94 11.88
C THR A 198 -11.38 15.54 11.57
N PHE A 199 -10.52 14.53 11.59
CA PHE A 199 -10.89 13.13 11.43
C PHE A 199 -11.86 12.66 12.52
N ILE A 200 -11.55 12.94 13.79
CA ILE A 200 -12.45 12.59 14.90
C ILE A 200 -13.80 13.28 14.73
N VAL A 201 -13.81 14.58 14.39
CA VAL A 201 -15.06 15.32 14.18
C VAL A 201 -15.89 14.70 13.05
N VAL A 202 -15.29 14.38 11.91
CA VAL A 202 -15.99 13.74 10.79
C VAL A 202 -16.52 12.35 11.17
N MET A 203 -15.74 11.54 11.90
CA MET A 203 -16.22 10.21 12.30
C MET A 203 -17.33 10.26 13.36
N VAL A 204 -17.22 11.15 14.35
CA VAL A 204 -18.23 11.34 15.38
C VAL A 204 -19.53 11.86 14.77
N LEU A 205 -19.45 12.86 13.89
CA LEU A 205 -20.64 13.42 13.26
C LEU A 205 -21.35 12.38 12.34
N ARG A 206 -20.61 11.46 11.70
CA ARG A 206 -21.20 10.30 11.00
C ARG A 206 -21.99 9.39 11.96
N GLY A 207 -21.48 9.16 13.16
CA GLY A 207 -22.10 8.26 14.14
C GLY A 207 -23.26 8.87 14.94
N VAL A 208 -23.24 10.19 15.18
CA VAL A 208 -24.24 10.88 16.02
C VAL A 208 -25.46 11.36 15.22
N LEU A 209 -25.30 11.64 13.93
CA LEU A 209 -26.43 12.06 13.08
C LEU A 209 -27.35 10.87 12.79
N HIS A 210 -28.63 10.98 13.15
CA HIS A 210 -29.63 9.92 12.95
C HIS A 210 -29.94 9.64 11.46
N ASN A 211 -29.75 10.62 10.56
CA ASN A 211 -29.92 10.47 9.11
C ASN A 211 -28.93 11.38 8.34
N PRO A 212 -27.63 11.05 8.31
CA PRO A 212 -26.66 11.87 7.60
C PRO A 212 -26.93 11.82 6.08
N PRO A 213 -26.75 12.94 5.34
CA PRO A 213 -26.85 12.95 3.88
C PRO A 213 -25.93 11.90 3.25
N ILE A 214 -26.38 11.26 2.17
CA ILE A 214 -25.63 10.18 1.50
C ILE A 214 -24.23 10.62 1.08
N LEU A 215 -24.09 11.84 0.57
CA LEU A 215 -22.80 12.40 0.15
C LEU A 215 -21.83 12.60 1.31
N TYR A 216 -22.35 12.92 2.50
CA TYR A 216 -21.55 13.01 3.71
C TYR A 216 -21.13 11.62 4.20
N LYS A 217 -22.01 10.61 4.14
CA LYS A 217 -21.64 9.21 4.42
C LYS A 217 -20.56 8.71 3.47
N LEU A 218 -20.71 9.00 2.16
CA LEU A 218 -19.71 8.71 1.14
C LEU A 218 -18.37 9.37 1.45
N PHE A 219 -18.38 10.67 1.74
CA PHE A 219 -17.18 11.41 2.14
C PHE A 219 -16.52 10.76 3.36
N ALA A 220 -17.28 10.53 4.45
CA ALA A 220 -16.75 9.96 5.68
C ALA A 220 -16.16 8.56 5.46
N ASN A 221 -16.83 7.69 4.70
CA ASN A 221 -16.34 6.35 4.39
C ASN A 221 -15.04 6.38 3.57
N LEU A 222 -14.96 7.27 2.58
CA LEU A 222 -13.76 7.41 1.76
C LEU A 222 -12.64 8.16 2.48
N TYR A 223 -12.97 9.09 3.37
CA TYR A 223 -12.02 9.77 4.26
C TYR A 223 -11.41 8.80 5.27
N LEU A 224 -12.24 7.90 5.83
CA LEU A 224 -11.80 6.79 6.66
C LEU A 224 -10.88 5.84 5.90
N ALA A 225 -11.31 5.42 4.69
CA ALA A 225 -10.48 4.60 3.81
C ALA A 225 -9.15 5.32 3.55
N GLY A 226 -9.16 6.54 3.03
CA GLY A 226 -7.99 7.38 2.75
C GLY A 226 -6.99 7.48 3.90
N THR A 227 -7.48 7.46 5.14
CA THR A 227 -6.65 7.54 6.36
C THR A 227 -5.99 6.21 6.71
N ILE A 228 -6.68 5.08 6.47
CA ILE A 228 -6.27 3.74 6.89
C ILE A 228 -5.43 3.02 5.82
N ILE A 229 -5.39 3.56 4.60
CA ILE A 229 -4.70 2.90 3.49
C ILE A 229 -3.20 2.84 3.73
N PHE A 230 -2.69 1.62 3.87
CA PHE A 230 -1.27 1.28 3.91
C PHE A 230 -1.00 0.20 2.84
N GLY A 231 0.14 0.29 2.14
CA GLY A 231 0.62 -0.79 1.26
C GLY A 231 0.21 -0.75 -0.22
N GLY A 232 -0.31 0.37 -0.73
CA GLY A 232 -0.58 0.57 -2.17
C GLY A 232 -2.00 0.23 -2.62
N GLY A 233 -2.25 0.39 -3.93
CA GLY A 233 -3.56 0.28 -4.60
C GLY A 233 -4.43 -0.93 -4.21
N PRO A 234 -3.90 -2.17 -4.24
CA PRO A 234 -4.73 -3.38 -4.17
C PRO A 234 -5.38 -3.69 -2.80
N VAL A 235 -4.78 -3.23 -1.70
CA VAL A 235 -5.25 -3.50 -0.33
C VAL A 235 -6.56 -2.77 -0.01
N VAL A 236 -6.83 -1.74 -0.79
CA VAL A 236 -7.92 -0.78 -0.59
C VAL A 236 -9.23 -1.29 -1.15
N VAL A 237 -9.15 -2.17 -2.15
CA VAL A 237 -10.31 -2.70 -2.85
C VAL A 237 -11.26 -3.44 -1.89
N PRO A 238 -10.82 -4.39 -1.05
CA PRO A 238 -11.73 -5.02 -0.09
C PRO A 238 -12.36 -4.03 0.90
N LEU A 239 -11.61 -3.00 1.31
CA LEU A 239 -12.13 -1.97 2.21
C LEU A 239 -13.23 -1.14 1.53
N LEU A 240 -13.01 -0.74 0.27
CA LEU A 240 -14.01 0.00 -0.51
C LEU A 240 -15.28 -0.83 -0.75
N ARG A 241 -15.15 -2.14 -0.97
CA ARG A 241 -16.31 -3.04 -1.07
C ARG A 241 -17.14 -2.96 0.20
N GLU A 242 -16.52 -3.11 1.35
CA GLU A 242 -17.23 -3.11 2.62
C GLU A 242 -17.81 -1.72 2.96
N TYR A 243 -17.12 -0.63 2.61
CA TYR A 243 -17.60 0.72 2.88
C TYR A 243 -18.66 1.25 1.91
N ILE A 244 -18.91 0.59 0.77
CA ILE A 244 -19.80 1.09 -0.28
C ILE A 244 -20.81 0.03 -0.71
N VAL A 245 -20.35 -1.20 -0.96
CA VAL A 245 -21.21 -2.31 -1.40
C VAL A 245 -21.98 -2.89 -0.22
N ALA A 246 -21.37 -3.05 0.96
CA ALA A 246 -22.09 -3.57 2.13
C ALA A 246 -23.16 -2.60 2.66
N GLU A 247 -22.98 -1.30 2.43
CA GLU A 247 -23.99 -0.26 2.67
C GLU A 247 -25.13 -0.28 1.62
N GLY A 248 -25.01 -1.09 0.56
CA GLY A 248 -26.02 -1.25 -0.49
C GLY A 248 -26.02 -0.12 -1.53
N TRP A 249 -25.02 0.77 -1.56
CA TRP A 249 -25.02 1.92 -2.47
C TRP A 249 -24.63 1.55 -3.91
N VAL A 250 -23.84 0.49 -4.06
CA VAL A 250 -23.34 -0.02 -5.34
C VAL A 250 -23.49 -1.53 -5.36
N SER A 251 -23.92 -2.09 -6.50
CA SER A 251 -24.07 -3.55 -6.63
C SER A 251 -22.72 -4.27 -6.62
N PRO A 252 -22.64 -5.52 -6.12
CA PRO A 252 -21.40 -6.32 -6.19
C PRO A 252 -20.89 -6.49 -7.62
N ARG A 253 -21.80 -6.62 -8.58
CA ARG A 253 -21.51 -6.69 -10.02
C ARG A 253 -20.76 -5.45 -10.50
N ASP A 254 -21.34 -4.25 -10.28
CA ASP A 254 -20.76 -2.99 -10.77
C ASP A 254 -19.42 -2.69 -10.07
N PHE A 255 -19.30 -3.07 -8.81
CA PHE A 255 -18.04 -3.00 -8.07
C PHE A 255 -16.94 -3.83 -8.76
N LEU A 256 -17.24 -5.08 -9.13
CA LEU A 256 -16.27 -5.95 -9.79
C LEU A 256 -15.95 -5.49 -11.21
N VAL A 257 -16.93 -4.96 -11.95
CA VAL A 257 -16.71 -4.31 -13.26
C VAL A 257 -15.70 -3.18 -13.13
N GLY A 258 -15.94 -2.24 -12.19
CA GLY A 258 -15.03 -1.13 -11.99
C GLY A 258 -13.65 -1.55 -11.48
N LEU A 259 -13.58 -2.63 -10.67
CA LEU A 259 -12.32 -3.21 -10.19
C LEU A 259 -11.49 -3.82 -11.32
N ALA A 260 -12.11 -4.54 -12.25
CA ALA A 260 -11.42 -5.06 -13.42
C ALA A 260 -10.88 -3.92 -14.30
N ILE A 261 -11.70 -2.89 -14.52
CA ILE A 261 -11.39 -1.82 -15.46
C ILE A 261 -10.33 -0.87 -14.90
N ILE A 262 -10.37 -0.50 -13.61
CA ILE A 262 -9.40 0.45 -13.04
C ILE A 262 -7.94 0.01 -13.22
N GLN A 263 -7.69 -1.30 -13.24
CA GLN A 263 -6.34 -1.87 -13.36
C GLN A 263 -5.70 -1.59 -14.73
N ALA A 264 -6.50 -1.23 -15.74
CA ALA A 264 -6.03 -0.80 -17.05
C ALA A 264 -5.89 0.73 -17.19
N PHE A 265 -6.41 1.51 -16.24
CA PHE A 265 -6.41 2.97 -16.31
C PHE A 265 -5.08 3.55 -15.80
N PRO A 266 -4.61 4.66 -16.39
CA PRO A 266 -3.42 5.33 -15.91
C PRO A 266 -3.69 6.01 -14.56
N GLY A 267 -2.63 6.10 -13.75
CA GLY A 267 -2.68 6.80 -12.47
C GLY A 267 -2.86 5.86 -11.27
N PRO A 268 -3.29 6.39 -10.12
CA PRO A 268 -3.50 5.60 -8.92
C PRO A 268 -4.81 4.78 -9.01
N ASN A 269 -4.75 3.50 -8.61
CA ASN A 269 -5.94 2.63 -8.54
C ASN A 269 -7.02 3.17 -7.57
N PHE A 270 -6.67 4.12 -6.70
CA PHE A 270 -7.63 4.83 -5.85
C PHE A 270 -8.62 5.71 -6.63
N ASN A 271 -8.35 6.01 -7.90
CA ASN A 271 -9.34 6.60 -8.81
C ASN A 271 -10.60 5.74 -8.95
N PHE A 272 -10.55 4.46 -8.57
CA PHE A 272 -11.73 3.61 -8.42
C PHE A 272 -12.78 4.21 -7.48
N ALA A 273 -12.38 4.96 -6.45
CA ALA A 273 -13.31 5.65 -5.57
C ALA A 273 -14.17 6.67 -6.33
N VAL A 274 -13.65 7.31 -7.38
CA VAL A 274 -14.40 8.25 -8.22
C VAL A 274 -15.57 7.57 -8.90
N PHE A 275 -15.33 6.37 -9.44
CA PHE A 275 -16.37 5.54 -10.05
C PHE A 275 -17.44 5.14 -9.02
N LEU A 276 -17.00 4.65 -7.86
CA LEU A 276 -17.92 4.24 -6.79
C LEU A 276 -18.73 5.43 -6.24
N GLY A 277 -18.11 6.61 -6.13
CA GLY A 277 -18.77 7.83 -5.70
C GLY A 277 -19.79 8.35 -6.70
N GLY A 278 -19.46 8.32 -7.99
CA GLY A 278 -20.40 8.66 -9.06
C GLY A 278 -21.63 7.74 -9.05
N LEU A 279 -21.41 6.43 -8.96
CA LEU A 279 -22.50 5.44 -8.92
C LEU A 279 -23.33 5.54 -7.64
N THR A 280 -22.69 5.74 -6.48
CA THR A 280 -23.37 6.00 -5.20
C THR A 280 -24.28 7.23 -5.31
N ALA A 281 -23.80 8.32 -5.94
CA ALA A 281 -24.60 9.53 -6.12
C ALA A 281 -25.79 9.28 -7.07
N ILE A 282 -25.57 8.67 -8.24
CA ILE A 282 -26.64 8.37 -9.21
C ILE A 282 -27.72 7.50 -8.59
N ASN A 283 -27.33 6.41 -7.95
CA ASN A 283 -28.26 5.44 -7.35
C ASN A 283 -29.11 6.04 -6.23
N ASN A 284 -28.69 7.18 -5.67
CA ASN A 284 -29.40 7.90 -4.61
C ASN A 284 -29.97 9.25 -5.10
N GLY A 285 -30.13 9.45 -6.42
CA GLY A 285 -30.75 10.64 -7.00
C GLY A 285 -29.94 11.93 -6.88
N GLN A 286 -28.63 11.83 -6.66
CA GLN A 286 -27.70 12.97 -6.54
C GLN A 286 -26.91 13.20 -7.83
N SER A 287 -26.29 14.37 -7.96
CA SER A 287 -25.40 14.68 -9.08
C SER A 287 -24.18 13.76 -9.10
N VAL A 288 -23.97 13.08 -10.24
CA VAL A 288 -22.83 12.18 -10.48
C VAL A 288 -21.51 12.89 -10.26
N VAL A 289 -21.42 14.12 -10.78
CA VAL A 289 -20.22 14.96 -10.72
C VAL A 289 -19.88 15.26 -9.25
N LEU A 290 -20.89 15.55 -8.44
CA LEU A 290 -20.70 15.84 -7.03
C LEU A 290 -20.23 14.60 -6.27
N GLY A 291 -20.83 13.43 -6.52
CA GLY A 291 -20.40 12.16 -5.94
C GLY A 291 -18.95 11.82 -6.28
N ALA A 292 -18.58 11.98 -7.56
CA ALA A 292 -17.24 11.74 -8.06
C ALA A 292 -16.18 12.67 -7.44
N ILE A 293 -16.47 13.98 -7.35
CA ILE A 293 -15.58 14.97 -6.72
C ILE A 293 -15.42 14.67 -5.22
N ILE A 294 -16.53 14.43 -4.51
CA ILE A 294 -16.50 14.13 -3.08
C ILE A 294 -15.70 12.86 -2.82
N ALA A 295 -15.85 11.84 -3.66
CA ALA A 295 -15.09 10.62 -3.53
C ALA A 295 -13.60 10.80 -3.80
N PHE A 296 -13.25 11.57 -4.83
CA PHE A 296 -11.86 11.93 -5.12
C PHE A 296 -11.21 12.66 -3.93
N ILE A 297 -11.89 13.68 -3.38
CA ILE A 297 -11.38 14.41 -2.22
C ILE A 297 -11.29 13.50 -1.00
N GLY A 298 -12.34 12.73 -0.71
CA GLY A 298 -12.40 11.83 0.44
C GLY A 298 -11.24 10.83 0.47
N ILE A 299 -10.93 10.19 -0.67
CA ILE A 299 -9.89 9.15 -0.71
C ILE A 299 -8.47 9.72 -0.71
N PHE A 300 -8.21 10.85 -1.38
CA PHE A 300 -6.85 11.38 -1.56
C PHE A 300 -6.43 12.42 -0.52
N LEU A 301 -7.38 13.23 -0.01
CA LEU A 301 -7.07 14.32 0.92
C LEU A 301 -6.36 13.83 2.19
N PRO A 302 -6.79 12.75 2.88
CA PRO A 302 -6.12 12.27 4.09
C PRO A 302 -4.65 11.93 3.85
N GLY A 303 -4.38 11.17 2.78
CA GLY A 303 -3.02 10.75 2.43
C GLY A 303 -2.12 11.94 2.09
N MET A 304 -2.62 12.91 1.32
CA MET A 304 -1.86 14.12 0.98
C MET A 304 -1.52 14.95 2.22
N VAL A 305 -2.50 15.18 3.10
CA VAL A 305 -2.30 15.95 4.35
C VAL A 305 -1.34 15.22 5.29
N LEU A 306 -1.52 13.91 5.48
CA LEU A 306 -0.66 13.11 6.35
C LEU A 306 0.77 13.02 5.83
N VAL A 307 0.98 12.83 4.52
CA VAL A 307 2.33 12.82 3.93
C VAL A 307 3.02 14.16 4.16
N HIS A 308 2.32 15.27 3.93
CA HIS A 308 2.86 16.60 4.12
C HIS A 308 3.21 16.87 5.59
N GLY A 309 2.32 16.54 6.53
CA GLY A 309 2.59 16.66 7.97
C GLY A 309 3.74 15.76 8.43
N THR A 310 3.78 14.51 7.93
CA THR A 310 4.80 13.52 8.28
C THR A 310 6.18 13.96 7.82
N MET A 311 6.34 14.62 6.67
CA MET A 311 7.66 15.09 6.21
C MET A 311 8.39 15.95 7.25
N GLY A 312 7.67 16.85 7.94
CA GLY A 312 8.27 17.69 8.99
C GLY A 312 8.76 16.91 10.20
N VAL A 313 8.03 15.86 10.58
CA VAL A 313 8.37 14.98 11.70
C VAL A 313 9.46 13.98 11.29
N TRP A 314 9.42 13.53 10.03
CA TRP A 314 10.28 12.48 9.50
C TRP A 314 11.76 12.84 9.55
N LYS A 315 12.12 14.11 9.36
CA LYS A 315 13.52 14.58 9.47
C LYS A 315 14.13 14.24 10.83
N VAL A 316 13.36 14.36 11.92
CA VAL A 316 13.80 14.07 13.30
C VAL A 316 13.65 12.59 13.63
N LEU A 317 12.58 11.96 13.14
CA LEU A 317 12.17 10.63 13.55
C LEU A 317 12.97 9.52 12.82
N ARG A 318 13.35 9.73 11.55
CA ARG A 318 14.01 8.72 10.70
C ARG A 318 15.35 8.20 11.22
N SER A 319 16.03 8.98 12.07
CA SER A 319 17.32 8.60 12.66
C SER A 319 17.17 7.63 13.84
N LYS A 320 16.00 7.57 14.48
CA LYS A 320 15.79 6.76 15.69
C LYS A 320 15.60 5.27 15.35
N PRO A 321 16.31 4.32 16.00
CA PRO A 321 16.22 2.90 15.67
C PRO A 321 14.83 2.28 15.87
N TRP A 322 14.10 2.67 16.93
CA TRP A 322 12.73 2.20 17.18
C TRP A 322 11.76 2.55 16.06
N VAL A 323 11.97 3.67 15.37
CA VAL A 323 11.11 4.10 14.26
C VAL A 323 11.32 3.19 13.07
N LYS A 324 12.59 2.88 12.75
CA LYS A 324 12.95 1.94 11.69
C LYS A 324 12.36 0.55 11.96
N SER A 325 12.48 0.08 13.21
CA SER A 325 11.89 -1.19 13.64
C SER A 325 10.37 -1.21 13.54
N GLY A 326 9.70 -0.15 14.01
CA GLY A 326 8.25 -0.02 13.93
C GLY A 326 7.74 0.03 12.48
N VAL A 327 8.39 0.78 11.60
CA VAL A 327 8.05 0.84 10.17
C VAL A 327 8.24 -0.51 9.49
N ARG A 328 9.30 -1.25 9.85
CA ARG A 328 9.52 -2.64 9.38
C ARG A 328 8.34 -3.54 9.78
N GLY A 329 7.91 -3.48 11.04
CA GLY A 329 6.75 -4.24 11.53
C GLY A 329 5.43 -3.85 10.85
N ILE A 330 5.19 -2.55 10.67
CA ILE A 330 4.02 -2.00 9.95
C ILE A 330 3.97 -2.52 8.51
N ASN A 331 5.10 -2.46 7.79
CA ASN A 331 5.19 -2.94 6.41
C ASN A 331 4.91 -4.45 6.31
N ALA A 332 5.47 -5.24 7.23
CA ALA A 332 5.20 -6.68 7.30
C ALA A 332 3.71 -6.95 7.59
N GLY A 333 3.12 -6.23 8.56
CA GLY A 333 1.70 -6.35 8.87
C GLY A 333 0.80 -6.02 7.68
N ALA A 334 1.12 -4.96 6.94
CA ALA A 334 0.42 -4.56 5.72
C ALA A 334 0.49 -5.63 4.62
N VAL A 335 1.65 -6.25 4.40
CA VAL A 335 1.81 -7.36 3.43
C VAL A 335 0.88 -8.53 3.74
N GLY A 336 0.76 -8.94 5.02
CA GLY A 336 -0.18 -9.99 5.41
C GLY A 336 -1.64 -9.66 5.07
N LEU A 337 -2.02 -8.39 5.21
CA LEU A 337 -3.35 -7.92 4.82
C LEU A 337 -3.56 -7.86 3.30
N ILE A 338 -2.50 -7.72 2.49
CA ILE A 338 -2.60 -7.85 1.03
C ILE A 338 -3.00 -9.29 0.66
N TYR A 339 -2.43 -10.30 1.31
CA TYR A 339 -2.84 -11.69 1.09
C TYR A 339 -4.30 -11.93 1.51
N THR A 340 -4.75 -11.28 2.59
CA THR A 340 -6.19 -11.26 2.96
C THR A 340 -7.02 -10.66 1.83
N ALA A 341 -6.58 -9.55 1.23
CA ALA A 341 -7.27 -8.91 0.11
C ALA A 341 -7.37 -9.82 -1.12
N VAL A 342 -6.26 -10.47 -1.50
CA VAL A 342 -6.22 -11.46 -2.61
C VAL A 342 -7.27 -12.53 -2.39
N TYR A 343 -7.31 -13.13 -1.20
CA TYR A 343 -8.28 -14.17 -0.88
C TYR A 343 -9.72 -13.66 -0.92
N ARG A 344 -9.99 -12.48 -0.34
CA ARG A 344 -11.35 -11.92 -0.34
C ARG A 344 -11.87 -11.62 -1.74
N ILE A 345 -11.00 -11.14 -2.64
CA ILE A 345 -11.37 -10.89 -4.05
C ILE A 345 -11.51 -12.22 -4.81
N TRP A 346 -10.68 -13.22 -4.50
CA TRP A 346 -10.80 -14.56 -5.08
C TRP A 346 -12.18 -15.19 -4.80
N GLN A 347 -12.70 -15.04 -3.59
CA GLN A 347 -13.99 -15.63 -3.16
C GLN A 347 -15.22 -15.04 -3.89
N VAL A 348 -15.05 -13.95 -4.63
CA VAL A 348 -16.16 -13.18 -5.20
C VAL A 348 -15.92 -12.82 -6.67
N GLY A 349 -14.80 -13.25 -7.26
CA GLY A 349 -14.36 -12.82 -8.59
C GLY A 349 -15.14 -13.44 -9.74
N PHE A 350 -15.79 -14.60 -9.54
CA PHE A 350 -16.57 -15.26 -10.59
C PHE A 350 -18.00 -14.71 -10.62
N ILE A 351 -18.45 -14.22 -11.78
CA ILE A 351 -19.80 -13.67 -11.97
C ILE A 351 -20.48 -14.39 -13.15
N ASP A 352 -21.75 -14.73 -12.96
CA ASP A 352 -22.60 -15.33 -13.99
C ASP A 352 -24.01 -14.70 -13.96
N GLU A 353 -24.84 -15.01 -14.96
CA GLU A 353 -26.24 -14.55 -15.03
C GLU A 353 -27.02 -14.93 -13.76
N ASP A 354 -26.83 -16.16 -13.28
CA ASP A 354 -27.50 -16.73 -12.11
C ASP A 354 -26.89 -16.24 -10.78
N PHE A 355 -25.67 -15.70 -10.79
CA PHE A 355 -24.88 -15.39 -9.59
C PHE A 355 -24.22 -14.01 -9.67
N GLN A 356 -25.04 -12.95 -9.61
CA GLN A 356 -24.56 -11.57 -9.70
C GLN A 356 -23.81 -11.07 -8.45
N SER A 357 -23.93 -11.76 -7.31
CA SER A 357 -23.26 -11.43 -6.04
C SER A 357 -21.78 -11.83 -5.98
N GLY A 358 -21.32 -12.60 -6.96
CA GLY A 358 -19.97 -13.16 -7.02
C GLY A 358 -19.85 -14.52 -6.32
N LYS A 359 -19.09 -15.43 -6.92
CA LYS A 359 -18.68 -16.74 -6.41
C LYS A 359 -17.16 -16.87 -6.39
N SER A 360 -16.67 -17.94 -5.77
CA SER A 360 -15.25 -18.23 -5.71
C SER A 360 -14.73 -18.58 -7.12
N LEU A 361 -13.61 -17.97 -7.51
CA LEU A 361 -12.88 -18.36 -8.72
C LEU A 361 -12.39 -19.81 -8.65
N GLY A 362 -12.33 -20.40 -7.46
CA GLY A 362 -11.95 -21.80 -7.27
C GLY A 362 -13.05 -22.81 -7.59
N ASP A 363 -14.30 -22.36 -7.79
CA ASP A 363 -15.41 -23.26 -8.10
C ASP A 363 -15.33 -23.81 -9.53
N ASP A 364 -14.58 -23.15 -10.43
CA ASP A 364 -14.31 -23.62 -11.78
C ASP A 364 -12.80 -23.63 -12.07
N PRO A 365 -12.22 -24.78 -12.46
CA PRO A 365 -10.79 -24.89 -12.78
C PRO A 365 -10.30 -23.91 -13.85
N TRP A 366 -11.16 -23.50 -14.79
CA TRP A 366 -10.78 -22.55 -15.84
C TRP A 366 -10.32 -21.21 -15.27
N TRP A 367 -11.05 -20.68 -14.28
CA TRP A 367 -10.72 -19.40 -13.69
C TRP A 367 -9.43 -19.48 -12.87
N VAL A 368 -9.16 -20.63 -12.25
CA VAL A 368 -7.87 -20.93 -11.61
C VAL A 368 -6.73 -20.85 -12.62
N VAL A 369 -6.90 -21.43 -13.81
CA VAL A 369 -5.91 -21.36 -14.89
C VAL A 369 -5.68 -19.91 -15.32
N VAL A 370 -6.73 -19.14 -15.58
CA VAL A 370 -6.62 -17.72 -15.98
C VAL A 370 -5.87 -16.91 -14.91
N THR A 371 -6.20 -17.09 -13.63
CA THR A 371 -5.51 -16.42 -12.52
C THR A 371 -4.04 -16.83 -12.43
N ALA A 372 -3.73 -18.12 -12.56
CA ALA A 372 -2.36 -18.64 -12.53
C ALA A 372 -1.54 -18.10 -13.72
N THR A 373 -2.11 -18.07 -14.92
CA THR A 373 -1.46 -17.50 -16.11
C THR A 373 -1.16 -16.01 -15.93
N ALA A 374 -2.10 -15.23 -15.38
CA ALA A 374 -1.86 -13.82 -15.10
C ALA A 374 -0.75 -13.60 -14.05
N TYR A 375 -0.72 -14.41 -13.00
CA TYR A 375 0.32 -14.37 -11.97
C TYR A 375 1.71 -14.73 -12.54
N VAL A 376 1.82 -15.86 -13.24
CA VAL A 376 3.07 -16.34 -13.83
C VAL A 376 3.56 -15.36 -14.89
N GLY A 377 2.65 -14.88 -15.74
CA GLY A 377 2.91 -13.88 -16.76
C GLY A 377 3.47 -12.57 -16.16
N GLY A 378 2.83 -12.05 -15.12
CA GLY A 378 3.33 -10.87 -14.41
C GLY A 378 4.72 -11.10 -13.80
N ARG A 379 4.89 -12.20 -13.04
CA ARG A 379 6.09 -12.42 -12.23
C ARG A 379 7.33 -12.82 -13.03
N TYR A 380 7.18 -13.64 -14.06
CA TYR A 380 8.30 -14.26 -14.78
C TYR A 380 8.48 -13.72 -16.19
N PHE A 381 7.40 -13.27 -16.83
CA PHE A 381 7.43 -12.76 -18.21
C PHE A 381 7.31 -11.24 -18.27
N GLY A 382 7.19 -10.55 -17.12
CA GLY A 382 7.09 -9.10 -17.07
C GLY A 382 5.84 -8.55 -17.78
N LEU A 383 4.77 -9.34 -17.86
CA LEU A 383 3.53 -8.89 -18.49
C LEU A 383 2.96 -7.71 -17.69
N SER A 384 2.67 -6.62 -18.39
CA SER A 384 2.01 -5.46 -17.77
C SER A 384 0.58 -5.81 -17.35
N ALA A 385 0.10 -5.17 -16.28
CA ALA A 385 -1.26 -5.39 -15.78
C ALA A 385 -2.34 -5.21 -16.87
N PRO A 386 -2.32 -4.17 -17.72
CA PRO A 386 -3.30 -4.03 -18.80
C PRO A 386 -3.30 -5.22 -19.77
N LEU A 387 -2.12 -5.75 -20.12
CA LEU A 387 -2.00 -6.84 -21.07
C LEU A 387 -2.49 -8.16 -20.45
N ALA A 388 -2.17 -8.42 -19.17
CA ALA A 388 -2.70 -9.57 -18.45
C ALA A 388 -4.23 -9.55 -18.35
N LEU A 389 -4.84 -8.37 -18.20
CA LEU A 389 -6.29 -8.19 -18.20
C LEU A 389 -6.91 -8.47 -19.57
N LEU A 390 -6.29 -7.97 -20.65
CA LEU A 390 -6.73 -8.26 -22.02
C LEU A 390 -6.68 -9.77 -22.31
N LEU A 391 -5.62 -10.46 -21.88
CA LEU A 391 -5.51 -11.91 -22.00
C LEU A 391 -6.55 -12.64 -21.14
N GLY A 392 -6.78 -12.20 -19.90
CA GLY A 392 -7.82 -12.77 -19.04
C GLY A 392 -9.21 -12.62 -19.64
N GLY A 393 -9.53 -11.44 -20.16
CA GLY A 393 -10.77 -11.17 -20.85
C GLY A 393 -10.96 -11.99 -22.12
N SER A 394 -9.90 -12.13 -22.94
CA SER A 394 -9.95 -12.96 -24.15
C SER A 394 -10.15 -14.45 -23.81
N LEU A 395 -9.47 -14.96 -22.79
CA LEU A 395 -9.69 -16.32 -22.28
C LEU A 395 -11.12 -16.51 -21.75
N GLY A 396 -11.70 -15.48 -21.10
CA GLY A 396 -13.11 -15.48 -20.71
C GLY A 396 -14.05 -15.63 -21.92
N LEU A 397 -13.82 -14.87 -22.99
CA LEU A 397 -14.59 -14.96 -24.24
C LEU A 397 -14.38 -16.29 -24.97
N VAL A 398 -13.18 -16.86 -24.94
CA VAL A 398 -12.91 -18.18 -25.51
C VAL A 398 -13.72 -19.26 -24.78
N ARG A 399 -13.73 -19.25 -23.45
CA ARG A 399 -14.58 -20.18 -22.66
C ARG A 399 -16.04 -20.03 -23.00
N TYR A 400 -16.53 -18.80 -23.16
CA TYR A 400 -17.90 -18.55 -23.60
C TYR A 400 -18.19 -19.19 -24.97
N GLY A 401 -17.30 -19.00 -25.94
CA GLY A 401 -17.43 -19.61 -27.27
C GLY A 401 -17.46 -21.14 -27.25
N VAL A 402 -16.63 -21.76 -26.40
CA VAL A 402 -16.53 -23.23 -26.26
C VAL A 402 -17.74 -23.83 -25.53
N ILE A 403 -18.34 -23.12 -24.57
CA ILE A 403 -19.50 -23.63 -23.81
C ILE A 403 -20.80 -23.44 -24.60
N MET A 404 -20.87 -22.44 -25.48
CA MET A 404 -22.04 -22.20 -26.33
C MET A 404 -22.05 -22.95 -27.67
N SER A 405 -20.91 -23.49 -28.10
CA SER A 405 -20.83 -24.47 -29.19
C SER A 405 -21.21 -25.85 -28.70
#